data_AF-A0A9E2P4Z5-F1
#
_entry.id   AF-A0A9E2P4Z5-F1
#
_cell.length_a   1.000
_cell.length_b   1.000
_cell.length_c   1.000
_cell.angle_alpha   90.00
_cell.angle_beta   90.00
_cell.angle_gamma   90.00
#
_symmetry.space_group_name_H-M   'P 1'
#
loop_
_entity.id
_entity.type
_entity.pdbx_description
1 polymer ?
#
loop_
_entity_poly.entity_id
_entity_poly.type
_entity_poly.pdbx_seq_one_letter_code
_entity_poly.pdbx_strand_id
1 'polypeptide(L)'
;MSLYYIFTVDGDWNEYFSTELPNQKRRPNRKDLLGLIKREVKVARSVKGKILHFVHTSPVAREYFFQPEFVALWKKIEEGGGGIGIHCHEEELFSHGKLNDLESLERAIHSITHTLRDKGLNLISYRGGYLTFCKSMIPILEKNGIILDFSCLSGRYLHYKGRLITDWRGAPKNYYRMCYDDHCKEGESDVVEIPIGALKQRALYIDLTSLLDIWMIARHLARREGAIEGNIIISLLTHTYEFSSWWKRLKIRATLFICSRYGSFISDKEALDFIKHDKGSKKYEDRDRKRE
;
A
#
# COMPACT_ATOMS: atom_id res chain seq x y z
N MET A 1 -11.02 6.79 21.02
CA MET A 1 -11.09 5.53 20.26
C MET A 1 -11.54 5.88 18.86
N SER A 2 -10.69 5.61 17.88
CA SER A 2 -10.88 6.12 16.53
C SER A 2 -10.54 5.03 15.52
N LEU A 3 -11.40 4.88 14.51
CA LEU A 3 -11.17 4.04 13.36
C LEU A 3 -10.66 4.90 12.21
N TYR A 4 -9.52 4.52 11.66
CA TYR A 4 -8.86 5.25 10.58
C TYR A 4 -8.76 4.41 9.32
N TYR A 5 -8.95 5.05 8.18
CA TYR A 5 -8.87 4.43 6.86
C TYR A 5 -7.80 5.11 6.01
N ILE A 6 -6.99 4.31 5.34
CA ILE A 6 -6.10 4.76 4.26
C ILE A 6 -6.66 4.22 2.96
N PHE A 7 -7.07 5.11 2.06
CA PHE A 7 -7.53 4.70 0.73
C PHE A 7 -6.33 4.47 -0.17
N THR A 8 -6.02 3.21 -0.47
CA THR A 8 -4.87 2.82 -1.28
C THR A 8 -5.27 2.46 -2.70
N VAL A 9 -4.41 2.81 -3.65
CA VAL A 9 -4.56 2.45 -5.07
C VAL A 9 -3.28 1.82 -5.60
N ASP A 10 -3.39 0.61 -6.12
CA ASP A 10 -2.30 -0.04 -6.85
C ASP A 10 -2.30 0.42 -8.33
N GLY A 11 -1.13 0.86 -8.80
CA GLY A 11 -0.87 1.40 -10.13
C GLY A 11 -0.94 0.40 -11.29
N ASP A 12 -1.95 -0.48 -11.36
CA ASP A 12 -2.01 -1.55 -12.36
C ASP A 12 -2.92 -1.23 -13.56
N TRP A 13 -2.63 -1.86 -14.71
CA TRP A 13 -3.45 -1.80 -15.92
C TRP A 13 -3.98 -3.19 -16.30
N ASN A 14 -5.10 -3.23 -17.04
CA ASN A 14 -5.84 -4.46 -17.34
C ASN A 14 -4.96 -5.56 -17.95
N GLU A 15 -4.07 -5.18 -18.86
CA GLU A 15 -3.26 -6.11 -19.65
C GLU A 15 -1.99 -6.57 -18.93
N TYR A 16 -1.64 -5.97 -17.78
CA TYR A 16 -0.40 -6.31 -17.06
C TYR A 16 -0.35 -7.77 -16.67
N PHE A 17 -1.45 -8.28 -16.10
CA PHE A 17 -1.57 -9.67 -15.64
C PHE A 17 -2.02 -10.64 -16.74
N SER A 18 -2.18 -10.18 -17.98
CA SER A 18 -2.67 -11.05 -19.07
C SER A 18 -1.59 -12.04 -19.49
N THR A 19 -1.70 -13.28 -19.02
CA THR A 19 -0.75 -14.37 -19.34
C THR A 19 -0.78 -14.78 -20.82
N GLU A 20 -1.86 -14.46 -21.53
CA GLU A 20 -2.07 -14.78 -22.95
C GLU A 20 -1.36 -13.80 -23.90
N LEU A 21 -1.04 -12.59 -23.42
CA LEU A 21 -0.33 -11.60 -24.23
C LEU A 21 1.18 -11.77 -24.09
N PRO A 22 1.96 -11.65 -25.19
CA PRO A 22 3.40 -11.46 -25.13
C PRO A 22 3.78 -10.23 -24.31
N ASN A 23 4.91 -10.24 -23.60
CA ASN A 23 5.37 -9.12 -22.75
C ASN A 23 5.39 -7.76 -23.48
N GLN A 24 5.76 -7.74 -24.76
CA GLN A 24 5.78 -6.53 -25.59
C GLN A 24 4.39 -5.91 -25.78
N LYS A 25 3.32 -6.72 -25.68
CA LYS A 25 1.92 -6.29 -25.80
C LYS A 25 1.28 -5.97 -24.45
N ARG A 26 1.87 -6.38 -23.33
CA ARG A 26 1.44 -6.01 -21.97
C ARG A 26 1.88 -4.59 -21.60
N ARG A 27 1.70 -3.64 -22.52
CA ARG A 27 2.17 -2.26 -22.33
C ARG A 27 1.02 -1.34 -21.92
N PRO A 28 1.28 -0.42 -20.99
CA PRO A 28 0.32 0.58 -20.58
C PRO A 28 -0.08 1.49 -21.77
N ASN A 29 -1.38 1.68 -22.02
CA ASN A 29 -1.87 2.73 -22.93
C ASN A 29 -1.86 4.08 -22.20
N ARG A 30 -1.05 5.03 -22.71
CA ARG A 30 -0.77 6.29 -22.00
C ARG A 30 -2.02 7.13 -21.80
N LYS A 31 -2.79 7.29 -22.88
CA LYS A 31 -3.98 8.14 -22.86
C LYS A 31 -5.02 7.58 -21.91
N ASP A 32 -5.18 6.26 -21.89
CA ASP A 32 -6.13 5.60 -21.02
C ASP A 32 -5.71 5.72 -19.56
N LEU A 33 -4.46 5.41 -19.23
CA LEU A 33 -3.95 5.48 -17.85
C LEU A 33 -3.93 6.88 -17.27
N LEU A 34 -3.49 7.89 -18.04
CA LEU A 34 -3.61 9.29 -17.60
C LEU A 34 -5.08 9.65 -17.33
N GLY A 35 -6.02 9.11 -18.12
CA GLY A 35 -7.44 9.26 -17.90
C GLY A 35 -7.95 8.58 -16.62
N LEU A 36 -7.42 7.40 -16.30
CA LEU A 36 -7.75 6.63 -15.08
C LEU A 36 -7.23 7.35 -13.83
N ILE A 37 -5.97 7.76 -13.81
CA ILE A 37 -5.36 8.45 -12.66
C ILE A 37 -6.05 9.80 -12.41
N LYS A 38 -6.43 10.53 -13.47
CA LYS A 38 -7.26 11.74 -13.31
C LYS A 38 -8.62 11.45 -12.63
N ARG A 39 -9.20 10.26 -12.85
CA ARG A 39 -10.43 9.83 -12.18
C ARG A 39 -10.17 9.42 -10.74
N GLU A 40 -9.03 8.80 -10.43
CA GLU A 40 -8.59 8.55 -9.05
C GLU A 40 -8.53 9.84 -8.26
N VAL A 41 -7.79 10.85 -8.78
CA VAL A 41 -7.70 12.18 -8.16
C VAL A 41 -9.08 12.79 -7.93
N LYS A 42 -10.02 12.65 -8.88
CA LYS A 42 -11.39 13.14 -8.73
C LYS A 42 -12.16 12.40 -7.62
N VAL A 43 -11.98 11.09 -7.49
CA VAL A 43 -12.61 10.29 -6.44
C VAL A 43 -11.99 10.59 -5.07
N ALA A 44 -10.67 10.77 -4.99
CA ALA A 44 -9.94 11.12 -3.77
C ALA A 44 -10.45 12.41 -3.12
N ARG A 45 -11.01 13.35 -3.88
CA ARG A 45 -11.68 14.55 -3.32
C ARG A 45 -12.81 14.21 -2.34
N SER A 46 -13.50 13.08 -2.51
CA SER A 46 -14.56 12.64 -1.57
C SER A 46 -14.02 12.24 -0.20
N VAL A 47 -12.71 11.99 -0.10
CA VAL A 47 -11.97 11.71 1.13
C VAL A 47 -10.95 12.82 1.41
N LYS A 48 -11.26 14.06 1.03
CA LYS A 48 -10.40 15.25 1.25
C LYS A 48 -8.97 15.08 0.70
N GLY A 49 -8.83 14.35 -0.41
CA GLY A 49 -7.54 14.09 -1.05
C GLY A 49 -6.68 13.02 -0.36
N LYS A 50 -7.17 12.39 0.73
CA LYS A 50 -6.49 11.35 1.48
C LYS A 50 -6.48 10.01 0.73
N ILE A 51 -5.60 9.91 -0.23
CA ILE A 51 -5.32 8.73 -1.06
C ILE A 51 -3.83 8.43 -1.01
N LEU A 52 -3.46 7.15 -1.02
CA LEU A 52 -2.09 6.68 -1.22
C LEU A 52 -2.04 5.89 -2.53
N HIS A 53 -1.39 6.46 -3.55
CA HIS A 53 -1.21 5.76 -4.84
C HIS A 53 0.16 5.09 -4.85
N PHE A 54 0.19 3.77 -5.06
CA PHE A 54 1.43 3.03 -5.25
C PHE A 54 1.78 2.94 -6.74
N VAL A 55 2.84 3.64 -7.14
CA VAL A 55 3.32 3.66 -8.52
C VAL A 55 3.88 2.27 -8.86
N HIS A 56 3.40 1.69 -9.95
CA HIS A 56 3.89 0.40 -10.42
C HIS A 56 5.33 0.50 -10.94
N THR A 57 6.25 -0.28 -10.37
CA THR A 57 7.68 -0.20 -10.70
C THR A 57 8.30 -1.52 -11.12
N SER A 58 7.57 -2.42 -11.79
CA SER A 58 8.20 -3.59 -12.43
C SER A 58 9.33 -3.16 -13.40
N PRO A 59 10.34 -4.01 -13.63
CA PRO A 59 11.44 -3.70 -14.56
C PRO A 59 10.97 -3.33 -15.97
N VAL A 60 9.82 -3.88 -16.40
CA VAL A 60 9.26 -3.66 -17.74
C VAL A 60 8.47 -2.35 -17.88
N ALA A 61 8.10 -1.70 -16.77
CA ALA A 61 7.18 -0.56 -16.81
C ALA A 61 7.62 0.68 -16.02
N ARG A 62 8.59 0.60 -15.10
CA ARG A 62 8.92 1.74 -14.21
C ARG A 62 9.26 3.04 -14.97
N GLU A 63 10.08 2.95 -16.01
CA GLU A 63 10.49 4.11 -16.82
C GLU A 63 9.31 4.83 -17.46
N TYR A 64 8.25 4.08 -17.76
CA TYR A 64 7.04 4.64 -18.31
C TYR A 64 6.31 5.54 -17.30
N PHE A 65 6.19 5.10 -16.04
CA PHE A 65 5.53 5.86 -14.99
C PHE A 65 6.37 7.03 -14.44
N PHE A 66 7.66 7.10 -14.83
CA PHE A 66 8.56 8.20 -14.48
C PHE A 66 8.54 9.36 -15.47
N GLN A 67 7.74 9.24 -16.54
CA GLN A 67 7.54 10.29 -17.53
C GLN A 67 6.88 11.54 -16.92
N PRO A 68 7.20 12.75 -17.40
CA PRO A 68 6.76 14.01 -16.80
C PRO A 68 5.23 14.11 -16.60
N GLU A 69 4.43 13.55 -17.50
CA GLU A 69 2.97 13.59 -17.44
C GLU A 69 2.39 12.82 -16.25
N PHE A 70 3.00 11.68 -15.90
CA PHE A 70 2.63 10.89 -14.72
C PHE A 70 3.12 11.57 -13.44
N VAL A 71 4.37 12.05 -13.44
CA VAL A 71 4.96 12.81 -12.32
C VAL A 71 4.11 14.02 -11.97
N ALA A 72 3.60 14.74 -12.97
CA ALA A 72 2.69 15.87 -12.74
C ALA A 72 1.36 15.45 -12.09
N LEU A 73 0.88 14.22 -12.30
CA LEU A 73 -0.29 13.69 -11.60
C LEU A 73 0.06 13.25 -10.17
N TRP A 74 1.23 12.65 -9.97
CA TRP A 74 1.72 12.29 -8.64
C TRP A 74 1.85 13.52 -7.73
N LYS A 75 2.43 14.60 -8.25
CA LYS A 75 2.49 15.89 -7.53
C LYS A 75 1.11 16.43 -7.18
N LYS A 76 0.13 16.33 -8.08
CA LYS A 76 -1.26 16.74 -7.78
C LYS A 76 -1.91 15.92 -6.68
N ILE A 77 -1.54 14.65 -6.52
CA ILE A 77 -2.00 13.82 -5.40
C ILE A 77 -1.40 14.35 -4.09
N GLU A 78 -0.08 14.60 -4.06
CA GLU A 78 0.59 15.15 -2.86
C GLU A 78 0.11 16.56 -2.48
N GLU A 79 -0.05 17.45 -3.46
CA GLU A 79 -0.64 18.80 -3.29
C GLU A 79 -2.07 18.72 -2.73
N GLY A 80 -2.80 17.65 -3.06
CA GLY A 80 -4.14 17.38 -2.53
C GLY A 80 -4.14 16.80 -1.10
N GLY A 81 -2.97 16.57 -0.49
CA GLY A 81 -2.82 15.95 0.82
C GLY A 81 -2.79 14.42 0.81
N GLY A 82 -2.66 13.80 -0.37
CA GLY A 82 -2.41 12.38 -0.54
C GLY A 82 -0.93 12.03 -0.45
N GLY A 83 -0.61 10.75 -0.66
CA GLY A 83 0.74 10.20 -0.67
C GLY A 83 1.02 9.41 -1.94
N ILE A 84 2.31 9.26 -2.23
CA ILE A 84 2.83 8.41 -3.31
C ILE A 84 3.74 7.37 -2.69
N GLY A 85 3.45 6.11 -3.00
CA GLY A 85 4.26 4.97 -2.60
C GLY A 85 4.81 4.22 -3.81
N ILE A 86 5.65 3.23 -3.54
CA ILE A 86 6.20 2.33 -4.56
C ILE A 86 5.42 1.01 -4.52
N HIS A 87 4.89 0.59 -5.67
CA HIS A 87 4.40 -0.77 -5.89
C HIS A 87 5.48 -1.58 -6.62
N CYS A 88 6.35 -2.23 -5.84
CA CYS A 88 7.51 -2.95 -6.37
C CYS A 88 7.09 -4.30 -6.92
N HIS A 89 7.55 -4.63 -8.14
CA HIS A 89 7.32 -5.93 -8.80
C HIS A 89 8.67 -6.48 -9.31
N GLU A 90 9.70 -6.45 -8.46
CA GLU A 90 11.03 -7.06 -8.75
C GLU A 90 11.00 -8.60 -8.63
N GLU A 91 10.00 -9.09 -7.92
CA GLU A 91 9.70 -10.49 -7.66
C GLU A 91 8.98 -11.21 -8.80
N GLU A 92 8.73 -10.52 -9.94
CA GLU A 92 7.84 -10.91 -11.03
C GLU A 92 7.66 -12.44 -11.13
N LEU A 93 6.53 -12.94 -10.59
CA LEU A 93 6.30 -14.37 -10.31
C LEU A 93 6.48 -15.26 -11.53
N PHE A 94 6.31 -14.69 -12.73
CA PHE A 94 6.34 -15.38 -14.00
C PHE A 94 7.74 -15.42 -14.65
N SER A 95 8.73 -14.73 -14.10
CA SER A 95 10.07 -14.55 -14.67
C SER A 95 11.15 -14.57 -13.57
N HIS A 96 11.59 -15.78 -13.18
CA HIS A 96 12.82 -15.98 -12.37
C HIS A 96 12.96 -15.03 -11.15
N GLY A 97 11.86 -14.82 -10.40
CA GLY A 97 11.77 -13.82 -9.32
C GLY A 97 13.03 -13.73 -8.44
N LYS A 98 13.50 -12.48 -8.26
CA LYS A 98 14.78 -12.13 -7.65
C LYS A 98 14.71 -11.74 -6.17
N LEU A 99 13.67 -12.13 -5.42
CA LEU A 99 13.61 -11.83 -3.97
C LEU A 99 14.83 -12.35 -3.19
N ASN A 100 15.54 -13.35 -3.73
CA ASN A 100 16.77 -13.89 -3.15
C ASN A 100 18.04 -13.14 -3.58
N ASP A 101 17.98 -12.25 -4.57
CA ASP A 101 19.09 -11.40 -5.01
C ASP A 101 18.94 -10.02 -4.37
N LEU A 102 19.34 -9.95 -3.10
CA LEU A 102 19.21 -8.76 -2.26
C LEU A 102 19.96 -7.56 -2.82
N GLU A 103 21.10 -7.77 -3.48
CA GLU A 103 21.90 -6.69 -4.06
C GLU A 103 21.16 -6.05 -5.25
N SER A 104 20.57 -6.85 -6.13
CA SER A 104 19.73 -6.33 -7.21
C SER A 104 18.50 -5.61 -6.68
N LEU A 105 17.86 -6.14 -5.64
CA LEU A 105 16.69 -5.53 -5.00
C LEU A 105 17.04 -4.19 -4.33
N GLU A 106 18.14 -4.12 -3.59
CA GLU A 106 18.63 -2.88 -2.98
C GLU A 106 18.94 -1.83 -4.05
N ARG A 107 19.66 -2.19 -5.12
CA ARG A 107 19.92 -1.28 -6.26
C ARG A 107 18.64 -0.79 -6.92
N ALA A 108 17.66 -1.67 -7.09
CA ALA A 108 16.38 -1.32 -7.70
C ALA A 108 15.60 -0.31 -6.85
N ILE A 109 15.39 -0.62 -5.56
CA ILE A 109 14.66 0.27 -4.63
C ILE A 109 15.39 1.61 -4.52
N HIS A 110 16.71 1.59 -4.43
CA HIS A 110 17.51 2.81 -4.39
C HIS A 110 17.33 3.66 -5.65
N SER A 111 17.46 3.05 -6.83
CA SER A 111 17.28 3.74 -8.12
C SER A 111 15.88 4.33 -8.28
N ILE A 112 14.84 3.56 -7.95
CA ILE A 112 13.44 4.01 -8.01
C ILE A 112 13.21 5.20 -7.07
N THR A 113 13.63 5.08 -5.81
CA THR A 113 13.40 6.12 -4.79
C THR A 113 14.11 7.41 -5.12
N HIS A 114 15.38 7.35 -5.52
CA HIS A 114 16.15 8.54 -5.91
C HIS A 114 15.54 9.20 -7.14
N THR A 115 15.22 8.43 -8.18
CA THR A 115 14.62 8.98 -9.40
C THR A 115 13.33 9.75 -9.14
N LEU A 116 12.45 9.21 -8.28
CA LEU A 116 11.17 9.85 -7.94
C LEU A 116 11.36 11.03 -6.97
N ARG A 117 12.32 10.96 -6.05
CA ARG A 117 12.67 12.09 -5.15
C ARG A 117 13.32 13.24 -5.88
N ASP A 118 14.19 12.98 -6.85
CA ASP A 118 14.80 14.00 -7.73
C ASP A 118 13.73 14.73 -8.55
N LYS A 119 12.60 14.05 -8.81
CA LYS A 119 11.42 14.64 -9.43
C LYS A 119 10.54 15.42 -8.45
N GLY A 120 10.90 15.46 -7.17
CA GLY A 120 10.23 16.22 -6.10
C GLY A 120 9.06 15.50 -5.43
N LEU A 121 9.04 14.16 -5.46
CA LEU A 121 8.01 13.36 -4.77
C LEU A 121 8.52 12.89 -3.40
N ASN A 122 7.63 12.83 -2.41
CA ASN A 122 7.94 12.39 -1.06
C ASN A 122 7.50 10.94 -0.82
N LEU A 123 8.43 10.02 -1.08
CA LEU A 123 8.20 8.59 -0.92
C LEU A 123 8.52 8.11 0.49
N ILE A 124 7.49 7.72 1.24
CA ILE A 124 7.61 7.10 2.57
C ILE A 124 6.92 5.73 2.67
N SER A 125 6.21 5.30 1.62
CA SER A 125 5.41 4.09 1.61
C SER A 125 5.85 3.09 0.55
N TYR A 126 5.82 1.81 0.90
CA TYR A 126 6.15 0.69 0.05
C TYR A 126 5.04 -0.35 0.03
N ARG A 127 4.96 -1.08 -1.07
CA ARG A 127 4.10 -2.24 -1.24
C ARG A 127 4.72 -3.22 -2.23
N GLY A 128 5.00 -4.43 -1.77
CA GLY A 128 5.41 -5.53 -2.62
C GLY A 128 4.26 -6.04 -3.48
N GLY A 129 4.56 -6.33 -4.74
CA GLY A 129 3.66 -7.03 -5.64
C GLY A 129 3.40 -8.43 -5.12
N TYR A 130 2.18 -8.92 -5.37
CA TYR A 130 1.70 -10.20 -4.85
C TYR A 130 1.88 -10.39 -3.33
N LEU A 131 1.89 -9.29 -2.57
CA LEU A 131 2.11 -9.28 -1.13
C LEU A 131 3.50 -9.82 -0.73
N THR A 132 4.46 -9.80 -1.64
CA THR A 132 5.80 -10.32 -1.38
C THR A 132 6.58 -9.38 -0.48
N PHE A 133 7.20 -9.98 0.53
CA PHE A 133 8.07 -9.28 1.47
C PHE A 133 8.98 -10.31 2.14
N CYS A 134 10.15 -9.88 2.58
CA CYS A 134 11.01 -10.69 3.44
C CYS A 134 11.74 -9.78 4.43
N LYS A 135 12.23 -10.34 5.54
CA LYS A 135 12.91 -9.56 6.58
C LYS A 135 14.11 -8.76 6.07
N SER A 136 14.79 -9.22 5.02
CA SER A 136 15.92 -8.51 4.42
C SER A 136 15.51 -7.21 3.70
N MET A 137 14.21 -7.01 3.41
CA MET A 137 13.69 -5.76 2.87
C MET A 137 13.70 -4.62 3.88
N ILE A 138 13.53 -4.94 5.17
CA ILE A 138 13.42 -3.93 6.24
C ILE A 138 14.60 -2.94 6.19
N PRO A 139 15.88 -3.37 6.28
CA PRO A 139 17.00 -2.42 6.21
C PRO A 139 17.12 -1.72 4.85
N ILE A 140 16.67 -2.34 3.75
CA ILE A 140 16.68 -1.70 2.42
C ILE A 140 15.68 -0.53 2.38
N LEU A 141 14.48 -0.73 2.94
CA LEU A 141 13.47 0.31 3.02
C LEU A 141 13.93 1.48 3.91
N GLU A 142 14.49 1.17 5.08
CA GLU A 142 14.99 2.18 6.04
C GLU A 142 16.10 3.04 5.43
N LYS A 143 17.11 2.42 4.80
CA LYS A 143 18.19 3.16 4.10
C LYS A 143 17.65 4.10 3.03
N ASN A 144 16.52 3.76 2.42
CA ASN A 144 15.88 4.57 1.41
C ASN A 144 14.77 5.46 1.98
N GLY A 145 14.66 5.64 3.30
CA GLY A 145 13.68 6.52 3.95
C GLY A 145 12.22 6.11 3.73
N ILE A 146 11.97 4.83 3.42
CA ILE A 146 10.64 4.25 3.35
C ILE A 146 10.36 3.60 4.71
N ILE A 147 9.31 4.07 5.37
CA ILE A 147 9.02 3.74 6.78
C ILE A 147 7.61 3.19 6.97
N LEU A 148 6.79 3.13 5.92
CA LEU A 148 5.50 2.48 5.93
C LEU A 148 5.47 1.36 4.89
N ASP A 149 4.96 0.21 5.30
CA ASP A 149 4.72 -0.95 4.44
C ASP A 149 3.23 -1.31 4.42
N PHE A 150 2.75 -1.78 3.27
CA PHE A 150 1.36 -2.17 3.01
C PHE A 150 1.26 -3.51 2.28
N SER A 151 2.26 -4.36 2.43
CA SER A 151 2.39 -5.65 1.77
C SER A 151 1.72 -6.76 2.56
N CYS A 152 1.45 -6.55 3.86
CA CYS A 152 0.87 -7.56 4.72
C CYS A 152 -0.61 -7.78 4.45
N LEU A 153 -0.96 -9.06 4.38
CA LEU A 153 -2.32 -9.52 4.59
C LEU A 153 -2.30 -10.61 5.67
N SER A 154 -2.54 -10.18 6.91
CA SER A 154 -2.42 -11.04 8.10
C SER A 154 -3.10 -12.40 7.92
N GLY A 155 -2.34 -13.47 8.18
CA GLY A 155 -2.80 -14.86 8.08
C GLY A 155 -2.74 -15.45 6.67
N ARG A 156 -2.41 -14.67 5.63
CA ARG A 156 -2.30 -15.17 4.25
C ARG A 156 -0.91 -15.71 3.96
N TYR A 157 -0.85 -16.64 3.03
CA TYR A 157 0.38 -17.10 2.40
C TYR A 157 0.10 -17.42 0.92
N LEU A 158 1.14 -17.43 0.09
CA LEU A 158 1.04 -17.76 -1.34
C LEU A 158 2.10 -18.77 -1.71
N HIS A 159 1.68 -19.87 -2.32
CA HIS A 159 2.58 -20.78 -3.02
C HIS A 159 2.44 -20.59 -4.52
N TYR A 160 3.56 -20.59 -5.22
CA TYR A 160 3.59 -20.59 -6.68
C TYR A 160 4.68 -21.55 -7.16
N LYS A 161 4.32 -22.46 -8.09
CA LYS A 161 5.21 -23.51 -8.60
C LYS A 161 5.97 -24.28 -7.50
N GLY A 162 5.27 -24.63 -6.42
CA GLY A 162 5.84 -25.39 -5.30
C GLY A 162 6.74 -24.59 -4.35
N ARG A 163 6.87 -23.27 -4.52
CA ARG A 163 7.66 -22.38 -3.65
C ARG A 163 6.74 -21.46 -2.86
N LEU A 164 7.04 -21.26 -1.58
CA LEU A 164 6.42 -20.23 -0.75
C LEU A 164 6.96 -18.87 -1.18
N ILE A 165 6.08 -17.99 -1.65
CA ILE A 165 6.45 -16.67 -2.21
C ILE A 165 6.19 -15.55 -1.19
N THR A 166 5.09 -15.66 -0.45
CA THR A 166 4.77 -14.76 0.64
C THR A 166 4.18 -15.54 1.80
N ASP A 167 4.54 -15.16 3.01
CA ASP A 167 4.05 -15.75 4.24
C ASP A 167 3.81 -14.67 5.29
N TRP A 168 2.55 -14.37 5.53
CA TRP A 168 2.08 -13.44 6.56
C TRP A 168 1.35 -14.17 7.69
N ARG A 169 1.57 -15.49 7.82
CA ARG A 169 0.98 -16.27 8.90
C ARG A 169 1.56 -15.81 10.23
N GLY A 170 0.69 -15.35 11.12
CA GLY A 170 1.09 -14.87 12.44
C GLY A 170 1.51 -13.40 12.50
N ALA A 171 1.37 -12.65 11.40
CA ALA A 171 1.46 -11.19 11.40
C ALA A 171 0.29 -10.56 12.20
N PRO A 172 0.54 -9.49 12.97
CA PRO A 172 -0.52 -8.70 13.61
C PRO A 172 -1.61 -8.24 12.62
N LYS A 173 -2.82 -8.06 13.13
CA LYS A 173 -3.98 -7.62 12.32
C LYS A 173 -4.09 -6.10 12.19
N ASN A 174 -3.52 -5.38 13.15
CA ASN A 174 -3.40 -3.93 13.14
C ASN A 174 -1.97 -3.52 12.78
N TYR A 175 -1.70 -2.22 12.69
CA TYR A 175 -0.36 -1.72 12.40
C TYR A 175 0.66 -2.17 13.45
N TYR A 176 1.92 -2.38 13.04
CA TYR A 176 3.01 -2.76 13.94
C TYR A 176 4.38 -2.39 13.35
N ARG A 177 5.36 -2.09 14.22
CA ARG A 177 6.77 -2.03 13.81
C ARG A 177 7.27 -3.45 13.57
N MET A 178 7.92 -3.68 12.43
CA MET A 178 8.42 -5.01 12.11
C MET A 178 9.59 -5.43 13.01
N CYS A 179 9.80 -6.74 13.14
CA CYS A 179 11.02 -7.30 13.71
C CYS A 179 12.02 -7.63 12.59
N TYR A 180 13.28 -7.22 12.76
CA TYR A 180 14.36 -7.50 11.81
C TYR A 180 14.59 -9.01 11.57
N ASP A 181 14.31 -9.85 12.56
CA ASP A 181 14.50 -11.30 12.45
C ASP A 181 13.29 -12.02 11.84
N ASP A 182 12.10 -11.43 11.97
CA ASP A 182 10.84 -11.94 11.44
C ASP A 182 9.85 -10.79 11.20
N HIS A 183 9.71 -10.38 9.94
CA HIS A 183 8.77 -9.34 9.51
C HIS A 183 7.30 -9.59 9.88
N CYS A 184 6.91 -10.81 10.28
CA CYS A 184 5.57 -11.13 10.77
C CYS A 184 5.40 -10.91 12.27
N LYS A 185 6.37 -10.31 12.95
CA LYS A 185 6.31 -10.04 14.40
C LYS A 185 6.52 -8.57 14.69
N GLU A 186 5.96 -8.14 15.81
CA GLU A 186 6.26 -6.85 16.38
C GLU A 186 7.74 -6.79 16.78
N GLY A 187 8.37 -5.66 16.50
CA GLY A 187 9.77 -5.43 16.80
C GLY A 187 10.14 -3.95 16.83
N GLU A 188 11.40 -3.68 16.52
CA GLU A 188 12.02 -2.39 16.76
C GLU A 188 12.51 -1.71 15.47
N SER A 189 12.07 -2.19 14.29
CA SER A 189 12.39 -1.50 13.03
C SER A 189 11.73 -0.12 12.95
N ASP A 190 12.29 0.73 12.11
CA ASP A 190 11.69 2.00 11.71
C ASP A 190 10.55 1.80 10.70
N VAL A 191 10.53 0.66 10.00
CA VAL A 191 9.41 0.27 9.14
C VAL A 191 8.20 -0.16 9.97
N VAL A 192 7.07 0.52 9.74
CA VAL A 192 5.77 0.14 10.27
C VAL A 192 4.96 -0.52 9.16
N GLU A 193 4.51 -1.74 9.41
CA GLU A 193 3.52 -2.41 8.57
C GLU A 193 2.13 -1.88 8.91
N ILE A 194 1.34 -1.57 7.89
CA ILE A 194 -0.10 -1.33 7.98
C ILE A 194 -0.80 -2.40 7.13
N PRO A 195 -1.28 -3.48 7.75
CA PRO A 195 -1.90 -4.57 7.02
C PRO A 195 -3.06 -4.10 6.15
N ILE A 196 -3.18 -4.69 4.96
CA ILE A 196 -4.38 -4.57 4.14
C ILE A 196 -5.51 -5.23 4.93
N GLY A 197 -6.48 -4.44 5.39
CA GLY A 197 -7.41 -4.88 6.42
C GLY A 197 -8.12 -6.17 6.04
N ALA A 198 -8.17 -7.15 6.95
CA ALA A 198 -8.70 -8.47 6.65
C ALA A 198 -10.02 -8.76 7.39
N LEU A 199 -11.02 -9.32 6.69
CA LEU A 199 -12.11 -10.06 7.32
C LEU A 199 -11.98 -11.55 6.97
N LYS A 200 -11.94 -12.43 7.97
CA LYS A 200 -11.85 -13.89 7.75
C LYS A 200 -10.73 -14.26 6.74
N GLN A 201 -9.56 -13.64 6.87
CA GLN A 201 -8.39 -13.80 5.97
C GLN A 201 -8.52 -13.21 4.55
N ARG A 202 -9.54 -12.39 4.27
CA ARG A 202 -9.68 -11.67 2.98
C ARG A 202 -9.39 -10.20 3.16
N ALA A 203 -8.47 -9.65 2.36
CA ALA A 203 -8.22 -8.21 2.37
C ALA A 203 -9.46 -7.43 1.90
N LEU A 204 -9.58 -6.19 2.36
CA LEU A 204 -10.55 -5.19 1.92
C LEU A 204 -10.16 -4.65 0.54
N TYR A 205 -10.21 -5.56 -0.44
CA TYR A 205 -10.20 -5.30 -1.86
C TYR A 205 -11.59 -4.80 -2.27
N ILE A 206 -11.70 -3.54 -2.70
CA ILE A 206 -12.99 -2.93 -3.07
C ILE A 206 -13.61 -3.67 -4.25
N ASP A 207 -12.81 -4.15 -5.20
CA ASP A 207 -13.27 -4.91 -6.37
C ASP A 207 -13.84 -6.28 -5.98
N LEU A 208 -13.20 -6.99 -5.03
CA LEU A 208 -13.60 -8.35 -4.63
C LEU A 208 -14.64 -8.41 -3.50
N THR A 209 -14.82 -7.31 -2.75
CA THR A 209 -15.71 -7.29 -1.57
C THR A 209 -17.06 -6.65 -1.90
N SER A 210 -18.18 -7.21 -1.43
CA SER A 210 -19.49 -6.60 -1.64
C SER A 210 -19.68 -5.35 -0.77
N LEU A 211 -20.56 -4.43 -1.17
CA LEU A 211 -20.87 -3.24 -0.34
C LEU A 211 -21.49 -3.61 1.01
N LEU A 212 -22.27 -4.70 1.06
CA LEU A 212 -22.86 -5.20 2.30
C LEU A 212 -21.76 -5.70 3.25
N ASP A 213 -20.79 -6.46 2.73
CA ASP A 213 -19.65 -6.94 3.53
C ASP A 213 -18.80 -5.77 4.03
N ILE A 214 -18.48 -4.80 3.18
CA ILE A 214 -17.75 -3.58 3.57
C ILE A 214 -18.48 -2.86 4.71
N TRP A 215 -19.81 -2.70 4.60
CA TRP A 215 -20.61 -2.08 5.66
C TRP A 215 -20.61 -2.89 6.95
N MET A 216 -20.75 -4.21 6.88
CA MET A 216 -20.70 -5.08 8.06
C MET A 216 -19.32 -5.01 8.74
N ILE A 217 -18.25 -4.98 7.96
CA ILE A 217 -16.87 -4.88 8.45
C ILE A 217 -16.65 -3.54 9.15
N ALA A 218 -16.92 -2.43 8.47
CA ALA A 218 -16.76 -1.10 9.04
C ALA A 218 -17.55 -0.94 10.35
N ARG A 219 -18.80 -1.43 10.36
CA ARG A 219 -19.65 -1.43 11.55
C ARG A 219 -19.10 -2.32 12.67
N HIS A 220 -18.57 -3.49 12.34
CA HIS A 220 -18.01 -4.42 13.32
C HIS A 220 -16.76 -3.84 13.99
N LEU A 221 -15.82 -3.33 13.19
CA LEU A 221 -14.56 -2.78 13.66
C LEU A 221 -14.79 -1.54 14.53
N ALA A 222 -15.73 -0.67 14.13
CA ALA A 222 -16.12 0.49 14.93
C ALA A 222 -16.79 0.15 16.27
N ARG A 223 -17.39 -1.05 16.42
CA ARG A 223 -18.17 -1.43 17.63
C ARG A 223 -17.46 -2.42 18.55
N ARG A 224 -16.71 -3.38 18.02
CA ARG A 224 -16.17 -4.51 18.78
C ARG A 224 -14.65 -4.46 18.91
N GLU A 225 -13.93 -4.40 17.80
CA GLU A 225 -12.46 -4.44 17.86
C GLU A 225 -11.88 -3.14 18.37
N GLY A 226 -12.37 -1.97 17.94
CA GLY A 226 -11.85 -0.72 18.48
C GLY A 226 -12.13 -0.53 19.98
N ALA A 227 -13.17 -1.19 20.52
CA ALA A 227 -13.45 -1.17 21.96
C ALA A 227 -12.42 -1.99 22.78
N ILE A 228 -11.68 -2.88 22.13
CA ILE A 228 -10.72 -3.81 22.75
C ILE A 228 -9.27 -3.42 22.42
N GLU A 229 -8.98 -3.06 21.17
CA GLU A 229 -7.62 -2.84 20.65
C GLU A 229 -7.24 -1.34 20.55
N GLY A 230 -8.12 -0.43 20.95
CA GLY A 230 -7.85 1.01 20.88
C GLY A 230 -8.02 1.56 19.46
N ASN A 231 -6.99 2.22 18.93
CA ASN A 231 -7.05 2.84 17.62
C ASN A 231 -6.65 1.85 16.52
N ILE A 232 -7.42 1.80 15.45
CA ILE A 232 -7.23 0.85 14.34
C ILE A 232 -7.00 1.63 13.05
N ILE A 233 -5.99 1.22 12.28
CA ILE A 233 -5.75 1.74 10.93
C ILE A 233 -6.04 0.62 9.93
N ILE A 234 -6.85 0.94 8.92
CA ILE A 234 -7.26 0.00 7.88
C ILE A 234 -6.87 0.55 6.52
N SER A 235 -6.07 -0.21 5.77
CA SER A 235 -5.88 0.04 4.35
C SER A 235 -7.05 -0.54 3.53
N LEU A 236 -7.70 0.30 2.72
CA LEU A 236 -8.74 -0.04 1.75
C LEU A 236 -8.17 0.00 0.34
N LEU A 237 -8.09 -1.15 -0.34
CA LEU A 237 -7.41 -1.24 -1.62
C LEU A 237 -8.36 -1.24 -2.81
N THR A 238 -8.01 -0.47 -3.85
CA THR A 238 -8.49 -0.67 -5.22
C THR A 238 -7.32 -0.69 -6.20
N HIS A 239 -7.57 -1.10 -7.44
CA HIS A 239 -6.59 -0.99 -8.52
C HIS A 239 -6.96 0.16 -9.47
N THR A 240 -5.96 0.73 -10.13
CA THR A 240 -6.12 1.84 -11.11
C THR A 240 -7.09 1.48 -12.25
N TYR A 241 -7.05 0.24 -12.74
CA TYR A 241 -7.96 -0.22 -13.80
C TYR A 241 -9.45 -0.24 -13.38
N GLU A 242 -9.76 -0.26 -12.08
CA GLU A 242 -11.14 -0.20 -11.58
C GLU A 242 -11.82 1.14 -11.92
N PHE A 243 -11.04 2.19 -12.16
CA PHE A 243 -11.57 3.51 -12.53
C PHE A 243 -12.03 3.62 -13.98
N SER A 244 -11.90 2.55 -14.76
CA SER A 244 -12.34 2.48 -16.17
C SER A 244 -13.88 2.51 -16.27
N SER A 245 -14.55 1.70 -15.45
CA SER A 245 -16.01 1.52 -15.46
C SER A 245 -16.73 2.48 -14.51
N TRP A 246 -17.88 2.99 -14.95
CA TRP A 246 -18.70 3.86 -14.12
C TRP A 246 -19.33 3.12 -12.92
N TRP A 247 -19.70 1.85 -13.09
CA TRP A 247 -20.23 1.01 -12.01
C TRP A 247 -19.18 0.77 -10.92
N LYS A 248 -17.94 0.45 -11.33
CA LYS A 248 -16.81 0.27 -10.41
C LYS A 248 -16.51 1.57 -9.65
N ARG A 249 -16.50 2.72 -10.35
CA ARG A 249 -16.38 4.05 -9.70
C ARG A 249 -17.50 4.35 -8.71
N LEU A 250 -18.74 3.94 -9.02
CA LEU A 250 -19.86 4.09 -8.10
C LEU A 250 -19.67 3.21 -6.85
N LYS A 251 -19.22 1.96 -7.03
CA LYS A 251 -18.88 1.05 -5.93
C LYS A 251 -17.77 1.61 -5.04
N ILE A 252 -16.70 2.17 -5.62
CA ILE A 252 -15.63 2.85 -4.87
C ILE A 252 -16.21 4.00 -4.05
N ARG A 253 -17.01 4.89 -4.64
CA ARG A 253 -17.62 6.02 -3.90
C ARG A 253 -18.54 5.54 -2.77
N ALA A 254 -19.36 4.53 -3.03
CA ALA A 254 -20.24 3.95 -2.01
C ALA A 254 -19.42 3.34 -0.85
N THR A 255 -18.31 2.66 -1.17
CA THR A 255 -17.36 2.12 -0.19
C THR A 255 -16.76 3.22 0.68
N LEU A 256 -16.23 4.28 0.06
CA LEU A 256 -15.64 5.41 0.78
C LEU A 256 -16.69 6.09 1.68
N PHE A 257 -17.91 6.26 1.18
CA PHE A 257 -19.02 6.80 1.96
C PHE A 257 -19.37 5.91 3.16
N ILE A 258 -19.49 4.60 2.98
CA ILE A 258 -19.74 3.65 4.08
C ILE A 258 -18.65 3.77 5.14
N CYS A 259 -17.38 3.76 4.75
CA CYS A 259 -16.26 3.83 5.70
C CYS A 259 -16.24 5.16 6.46
N SER A 260 -16.56 6.28 5.78
CA SER A 260 -16.65 7.61 6.42
C SER A 260 -17.74 7.72 7.49
N ARG A 261 -18.73 6.81 7.51
CA ARG A 261 -19.75 6.75 8.57
C ARG A 261 -19.23 6.14 9.87
N TYR A 262 -18.13 5.40 9.82
CA TYR A 262 -17.60 4.60 10.94
C TYR A 262 -16.19 5.02 11.36
N GLY A 263 -15.50 5.82 10.56
CA GLY A 263 -14.14 6.28 10.84
C GLY A 263 -13.74 7.48 9.98
N SER A 264 -12.48 7.87 10.11
CA SER A 264 -11.89 9.00 9.37
C SER A 264 -10.87 8.53 8.35
N PHE A 265 -10.83 9.18 7.19
CA PHE A 265 -9.74 8.96 6.23
C PHE A 265 -8.52 9.77 6.62
N ILE A 266 -7.35 9.15 6.56
CA ILE A 266 -6.04 9.76 6.84
C ILE A 266 -5.08 9.47 5.69
N SER A 267 -4.08 10.34 5.51
CA SER A 267 -2.95 10.07 4.63
C SER A 267 -1.94 9.13 5.30
N ASP A 268 -0.96 8.68 4.51
CA ASP A 268 0.24 7.98 4.99
C ASP A 268 1.02 8.80 6.03
N LYS A 269 1.19 10.10 5.80
CA LYS A 269 1.85 11.01 6.76
C LYS A 269 1.08 11.13 8.07
N GLU A 270 -0.24 11.31 8.00
CA GLU A 270 -1.09 11.37 9.18
C GLU A 270 -1.12 10.03 9.93
N ALA A 271 -1.05 8.91 9.22
CA ALA A 271 -0.93 7.58 9.82
C ALA A 271 0.38 7.47 10.60
N LEU A 272 1.50 7.88 10.01
CA LEU A 272 2.80 7.88 10.68
C LEU A 272 2.81 8.77 11.93
N ASP A 273 2.30 10.00 11.82
CA ASP A 273 2.22 10.94 12.96
C ASP A 273 1.34 10.36 14.07
N PHE A 274 0.21 9.76 13.68
CA PHE A 274 -0.69 9.07 14.59
C PHE A 274 0.03 7.92 15.31
N ILE A 275 0.76 7.07 14.59
CA ILE A 275 1.52 5.92 15.15
C ILE A 275 2.59 6.39 16.13
N LYS A 276 3.31 7.48 15.82
CA LYS A 276 4.33 8.06 16.72
C LYS A 276 3.77 8.52 18.06
N HIS A 277 2.53 9.00 18.07
CA HIS A 277 1.88 9.53 19.28
C HIS A 277 0.99 8.51 20.01
N ASP A 278 0.79 7.31 19.46
CA ASP A 278 -0.01 6.29 20.12
C ASP A 278 0.74 5.72 21.34
N LYS A 279 0.37 6.22 22.52
CA LYS A 279 0.94 5.90 23.85
C LYS A 279 0.75 4.44 24.27
N GLY A 280 0.05 3.62 23.49
CA GLY A 280 0.10 2.15 23.61
C GLY A 280 1.51 1.59 23.39
N SER A 281 2.36 2.33 22.68
CA SER A 281 3.79 2.08 22.51
C SER A 281 4.64 2.76 23.61
N LYS A 282 4.21 2.72 24.88
CA LYS A 282 4.88 3.46 25.98
C LYS A 282 6.33 3.07 26.31
N LYS A 283 6.96 2.15 25.56
CA LYS A 283 8.41 1.92 25.59
C LYS A 283 9.23 2.95 24.80
N TYR A 284 8.60 3.82 24.02
CA TYR A 284 9.29 4.55 22.93
C TYR A 284 9.67 6.02 23.24
N GLU A 285 8.92 6.76 24.08
CA GLU A 285 9.27 8.17 24.40
C GLU A 285 10.60 8.34 25.17
N ASP A 286 11.11 7.28 25.81
CA ASP A 286 12.35 7.32 26.60
C ASP A 286 13.63 7.18 25.76
N ARG A 287 13.52 6.93 24.44
CA ARG A 287 14.68 6.67 23.55
C ARG A 287 15.07 7.84 22.65
N ASP A 288 14.13 8.65 22.16
CA ASP A 288 14.49 9.83 21.36
C ASP A 288 15.22 10.88 22.21
N ARG A 289 14.94 10.93 23.52
CA ARG A 289 15.73 11.72 24.50
C ARG A 289 17.15 11.22 24.76
N LYS A 290 17.52 10.04 24.24
CA LYS A 290 18.88 9.47 24.38
C LYS A 290 19.70 9.55 23.09
N ARG A 291 19.13 10.11 22.01
CA ARG A 291 19.80 10.30 20.71
C ARG A 291 20.03 11.78 20.36
N GLU A 292 19.53 12.70 21.20
CA GLU A 292 19.93 14.12 21.25
C GLU A 292 21.05 14.31 22.28
#